data_AF-A0A4W5MJZ4-F1
#
_entry.id   AF-A0A4W5MJZ4-F1
#
_cell.length_a   1.000
_cell.length_b   1.000
_cell.length_c   1.000
_cell.angle_alpha   90.00
_cell.angle_beta   90.00
_cell.angle_gamma   90.00
#
_symmetry.space_group_name_H-M   'P 1'
#
loop_
_entity.id
_entity.type
_entity.pdbx_description
1 polymer ?
#
loop_
_entity_poly.entity_id
_entity_poly.type
_entity_poly.pdbx_seq_one_letter_code
_entity_poly.pdbx_strand_id
1 'polypeptide(L)'
;MSDLFPGVSIPVLETTILESVVKRNLQPLPSMTHKVIQLYETMIVRHGVMLVGPTGGGKTTVYTILSDTLDTLCQAGHGKHNPFYLPVKTYVLNPKSVTMGELYGEVNILTLEWRDGLMALSVRAACNDTSDDHKWIVSDGPVDALWIENMNTVLDDNKMLCLANSERIKLTPSIHMVFEVREGSGVIG
;
A
#
# COMPACT_ATOMS: atom_id res chain seq x y z
N MET A 1 -23.93 16.54 -5.69
CA MET A 1 -22.72 16.67 -4.83
C MET A 1 -21.56 16.26 -5.70
N SER A 2 -21.06 17.21 -6.49
CA SER A 2 -20.08 16.98 -7.55
C SER A 2 -19.17 18.19 -7.54
N ASP A 3 -18.12 18.13 -6.71
CA ASP A 3 -16.87 18.88 -6.87
C ASP A 3 -16.07 18.72 -5.59
N LEU A 4 -15.04 17.87 -5.63
CA LEU A 4 -14.00 17.91 -4.60
C LEU A 4 -12.58 17.72 -5.15
N PHE A 5 -12.40 17.40 -6.44
CA PHE A 5 -11.08 17.12 -7.00
C PHE A 5 -10.92 17.67 -8.43
N PRO A 6 -10.16 18.75 -8.62
CA PRO A 6 -9.82 19.28 -9.94
C PRO A 6 -8.87 18.31 -10.67
N GLY A 7 -9.28 17.77 -11.82
CA GLY A 7 -8.37 17.10 -12.77
C GLY A 7 -8.63 15.62 -13.05
N VAL A 8 -9.54 14.95 -12.33
CA VAL A 8 -9.93 13.58 -12.64
C VAL A 8 -11.22 13.61 -13.46
N SER A 9 -11.15 13.19 -14.73
CA SER A 9 -12.35 12.75 -15.43
C SER A 9 -12.77 11.41 -14.83
N ILE A 10 -13.55 11.47 -13.74
CA ILE A 10 -14.16 10.32 -13.04
C ILE A 10 -14.68 9.24 -14.01
N PRO A 11 -15.26 9.57 -15.19
CA PRO A 11 -15.74 8.56 -16.12
C PRO A 11 -14.66 7.58 -16.63
N VAL A 12 -13.43 8.04 -16.86
CA VAL A 12 -12.36 7.20 -17.43
C VAL A 12 -11.83 6.22 -16.38
N LEU A 13 -11.67 6.68 -15.14
CA LEU A 13 -11.25 5.81 -14.04
C LEU A 13 -12.30 4.73 -13.79
N GLU A 14 -13.57 5.12 -13.65
CA GLU A 14 -14.66 4.18 -13.34
C GLU A 14 -14.85 3.12 -14.44
N THR A 15 -14.81 3.52 -15.71
CA THR A 15 -14.89 2.59 -16.84
C THR A 15 -13.72 1.61 -16.86
N THR A 16 -12.50 2.09 -16.63
CA THR A 16 -11.30 1.22 -16.57
C THR A 16 -11.31 0.27 -15.38
N ILE A 17 -11.90 0.68 -14.24
CA ILE A 17 -12.13 -0.22 -13.10
C ILE A 17 -13.07 -1.36 -13.50
N LEU A 18 -14.19 -1.05 -14.15
CA LEU A 18 -15.15 -2.06 -14.60
C LEU A 18 -14.50 -3.05 -15.60
N GLU A 19 -13.69 -2.55 -16.52
CA GLU A 19 -12.91 -3.38 -17.44
C GLU A 19 -11.93 -4.30 -16.70
N SER A 20 -11.20 -3.76 -15.72
CA SER A 20 -10.25 -4.52 -14.90
C SER A 20 -10.93 -5.62 -14.08
N VAL A 21 -12.14 -5.34 -13.56
CA VAL A 21 -12.98 -6.33 -12.88
C VAL A 21 -13.38 -7.47 -13.81
N VAL A 22 -13.89 -7.14 -15.00
CA VAL A 22 -14.31 -8.14 -15.99
C VAL A 22 -13.12 -8.96 -16.49
N LYS A 23 -11.96 -8.34 -16.71
CA LYS A 23 -10.72 -9.01 -17.11
C LYS A 23 -10.25 -10.03 -16.07
N ARG A 24 -10.53 -9.79 -14.79
CA ARG A 24 -10.28 -10.74 -13.69
C ARG A 24 -11.36 -11.82 -13.53
N ASN A 25 -12.34 -11.89 -14.44
CA ASN A 25 -13.51 -12.78 -14.36
C ASN A 25 -14.35 -12.58 -13.07
N LEU A 26 -14.40 -11.34 -12.57
CA LEU A 26 -15.19 -10.97 -11.40
C LEU A 26 -16.50 -10.29 -11.81
N GLN A 27 -17.50 -10.35 -10.93
CA GLN A 27 -18.76 -9.65 -11.15
C GLN A 27 -18.58 -8.15 -10.84
N PRO A 28 -18.93 -7.24 -11.76
CA PRO A 28 -18.91 -5.80 -11.52
C PRO A 28 -20.03 -5.41 -10.56
N LEU A 29 -19.72 -5.44 -9.27
CA LEU A 29 -20.60 -4.95 -8.22
C LEU A 29 -20.33 -3.45 -7.98
N PRO A 30 -21.37 -2.59 -7.96
CA PRO A 30 -21.20 -1.16 -7.69
C PRO A 30 -20.46 -0.86 -6.37
N SER A 31 -20.67 -1.70 -5.35
CA SER A 31 -19.97 -1.58 -4.07
C SER A 31 -18.46 -1.77 -4.20
N MET A 32 -18.01 -2.68 -5.07
CA MET A 32 -16.59 -2.92 -5.31
C MET A 32 -15.98 -1.74 -6.09
N THR A 33 -16.63 -1.25 -7.14
CA THR A 33 -16.18 -0.08 -7.90
C THR A 33 -16.02 1.14 -6.99
N HIS A 34 -17.01 1.43 -6.14
CA HIS A 34 -16.90 2.51 -5.15
C HIS A 34 -15.73 2.32 -4.18
N LYS A 35 -15.45 1.09 -3.73
CA LYS A 35 -14.31 0.82 -2.84
C LYS A 35 -12.97 1.02 -3.53
N VAL A 36 -12.85 0.67 -4.81
CA VAL A 36 -11.65 0.93 -5.62
C VAL A 36 -11.44 2.44 -5.82
N ILE A 37 -12.51 3.19 -6.12
CA ILE A 37 -12.44 4.66 -6.23
C ILE A 37 -12.04 5.29 -4.89
N GLN A 38 -12.66 4.89 -3.78
CA GLN A 38 -12.31 5.37 -2.44
C GLN A 38 -10.83 5.12 -2.10
N LEU A 39 -10.31 3.93 -2.44
CA LEU A 39 -8.90 3.63 -2.25
C LEU A 39 -8.02 4.56 -3.09
N TYR A 40 -8.31 4.73 -4.37
CA TYR A 40 -7.59 5.65 -5.25
C TYR A 40 -7.55 7.08 -4.71
N GLU A 41 -8.72 7.64 -4.34
CA GLU A 41 -8.82 8.99 -3.79
C GLU A 41 -8.01 9.15 -2.51
N THR A 42 -8.03 8.13 -1.64
CA THR A 42 -7.26 8.14 -0.40
C THR A 42 -5.75 8.09 -0.65
N MET A 43 -5.30 7.24 -1.59
CA MET A 43 -3.87 7.08 -1.88
C MET A 43 -3.23 8.31 -2.54
N ILE A 44 -4.01 9.15 -3.22
CA ILE A 44 -3.51 10.43 -3.76
C ILE A 44 -3.05 11.36 -2.63
N VAL A 45 -3.73 11.34 -1.48
CA VAL A 45 -3.51 12.29 -0.38
C VAL A 45 -2.80 11.69 0.84
N ARG A 46 -2.75 10.36 0.96
CA ARG A 46 -2.09 9.64 2.06
C ARG A 46 -1.16 8.56 1.52
N HIS A 47 0.07 8.53 2.04
CA HIS A 47 0.98 7.41 1.78
C HIS A 47 0.67 6.20 2.66
N GLY A 48 -0.05 6.36 3.78
CA GLY A 48 -0.53 5.26 4.62
C GLY A 48 -2.05 5.07 4.47
N VAL A 49 -2.49 3.86 4.11
CA VAL A 49 -3.91 3.54 3.93
C VAL A 49 -4.30 2.23 4.60
N MET A 50 -5.49 2.19 5.19
CA MET A 50 -6.04 0.99 5.85
C MET A 50 -7.26 0.47 5.09
N LEU A 51 -7.20 -0.78 4.68
CA LEU A 51 -8.32 -1.53 4.13
C LEU A 51 -8.98 -2.30 5.27
N VAL A 52 -10.14 -1.84 5.72
CA VAL A 52 -10.86 -2.44 6.85
C VAL A 52 -12.04 -3.28 6.36
N GLY A 53 -12.12 -4.52 6.81
CA GLY A 53 -13.24 -5.41 6.53
C GLY A 53 -12.96 -6.87 6.90
N PRO A 54 -13.98 -7.75 6.88
CA PRO A 54 -13.79 -9.15 7.22
C PRO A 54 -12.80 -9.87 6.28
N THR A 55 -12.25 -10.99 6.74
CA THR A 55 -11.53 -11.93 5.87
C THR A 55 -12.46 -12.42 4.77
N GLY A 56 -11.99 -12.47 3.52
CA GLY A 56 -12.84 -12.76 2.36
C GLY A 56 -13.72 -11.59 1.90
N GLY A 57 -13.65 -10.41 2.55
CA GLY A 57 -14.40 -9.21 2.16
C GLY A 57 -13.89 -8.46 0.92
N GLY A 58 -12.99 -9.06 0.15
CA GLY A 58 -12.49 -8.49 -1.11
C GLY A 58 -11.43 -7.39 -0.96
N LYS A 59 -10.80 -7.20 0.21
CA LYS A 59 -9.74 -6.20 0.43
C LYS A 59 -8.58 -6.34 -0.56
N THR A 60 -8.01 -7.54 -0.65
CA THR A 60 -6.98 -7.88 -1.62
C THR A 60 -7.45 -7.65 -3.06
N THR A 61 -8.70 -8.03 -3.35
CA THR A 61 -9.32 -7.81 -4.65
C THR A 61 -9.41 -6.32 -5.00
N VAL A 62 -9.77 -5.46 -4.04
CA VAL A 62 -9.91 -4.01 -4.27
C VAL A 62 -8.57 -3.38 -4.66
N TYR A 63 -7.48 -3.60 -3.92
CA TYR A 63 -6.21 -2.98 -4.29
C TYR A 63 -5.61 -3.62 -5.55
N THR A 64 -5.82 -4.93 -5.79
CA THR A 64 -5.33 -5.57 -7.02
C THR A 64 -6.09 -5.08 -8.26
N ILE A 65 -7.40 -4.82 -8.17
CA ILE A 65 -8.14 -4.15 -9.24
C ILE A 65 -7.60 -2.74 -9.46
N LEU A 66 -7.32 -1.98 -8.39
CA LEU A 66 -6.75 -0.64 -8.53
C LEU A 66 -5.38 -0.70 -9.24
N SER A 67 -4.52 -1.63 -8.85
CA SER A 67 -3.22 -1.86 -9.48
C SER A 67 -3.36 -2.09 -11.00
N ASP A 68 -4.25 -2.99 -11.41
CA ASP A 68 -4.51 -3.26 -12.84
C ASP A 68 -5.09 -2.05 -13.57
N THR A 69 -5.97 -1.31 -12.89
CA THR A 69 -6.59 -0.11 -13.43
C THR A 69 -5.53 0.96 -13.72
N LEU A 70 -4.61 1.20 -12.78
CA LEU A 70 -3.54 2.17 -12.95
C LEU A 70 -2.55 1.78 -14.05
N ASP A 71 -2.20 0.50 -14.14
CA ASP A 71 -1.38 -0.03 -15.23
C ASP A 71 -2.07 0.15 -16.60
N THR A 72 -3.36 -0.18 -16.69
CA THR A 72 -4.16 -0.01 -17.91
C THR A 72 -4.26 1.46 -18.34
N LEU A 73 -4.49 2.37 -17.39
CA LEU A 73 -4.53 3.81 -17.64
C LEU A 73 -3.16 4.35 -18.09
N CYS A 74 -2.07 3.86 -17.51
CA CYS A 74 -0.72 4.20 -17.92
C CYS A 74 -0.46 3.78 -19.37
N GLN A 75 -0.79 2.53 -19.72
CA GLN A 75 -0.61 1.97 -21.06
C GLN A 75 -1.46 2.69 -22.12
N ALA A 76 -2.67 3.14 -21.74
CA ALA A 76 -3.53 3.97 -22.59
C ALA A 76 -3.04 5.42 -22.75
N GLY A 77 -1.92 5.80 -22.11
CA GLY A 77 -1.30 7.12 -22.22
C GLY A 77 -1.89 8.18 -21.29
N HIS A 78 -2.83 7.82 -20.42
CA HIS A 78 -3.43 8.76 -19.46
C HIS A 78 -2.45 9.20 -18.36
N GLY A 79 -1.35 8.46 -18.13
CA GLY A 79 -0.28 8.85 -17.21
C GLY A 79 0.37 10.20 -17.53
N LYS A 80 0.32 10.65 -18.78
CA LYS A 80 0.80 11.99 -19.19
C LYS A 80 -0.06 13.14 -18.65
N HIS A 81 -1.33 12.86 -18.38
CA HIS A 81 -2.30 13.84 -17.90
C HIS A 81 -2.52 13.74 -16.39
N ASN A 82 -2.38 12.54 -15.84
CA ASN A 82 -2.47 12.28 -14.41
C ASN A 82 -1.24 11.48 -13.95
N PRO A 83 -0.29 12.10 -13.23
CA PRO A 83 0.94 11.45 -12.80
C PRO A 83 0.73 10.34 -11.77
N PHE A 84 -0.50 10.15 -11.26
CA PHE A 84 -0.82 9.02 -10.40
C PHE A 84 -1.16 7.75 -11.20
N TYR A 85 -1.49 7.86 -12.50
CA TYR A 85 -1.75 6.71 -13.38
C TYR A 85 -0.44 6.08 -13.85
N LEU A 86 0.25 5.47 -12.90
CA LEU A 86 1.51 4.76 -13.08
C LEU A 86 1.37 3.31 -12.61
N PRO A 87 2.17 2.37 -13.15
CA PRO A 87 2.14 0.98 -12.74
C PRO A 87 2.45 0.81 -11.24
N VAL A 88 2.08 -0.34 -10.69
CA VAL A 88 2.24 -0.63 -9.26
C VAL A 88 3.07 -1.89 -9.06
N LYS A 89 4.06 -1.83 -8.17
CA LYS A 89 4.79 -2.98 -7.63
C LYS A 89 4.37 -3.21 -6.19
N THR A 90 4.06 -4.46 -5.84
CA THR A 90 3.59 -4.82 -4.49
C THR A 90 4.64 -5.63 -3.74
N TYR A 91 4.84 -5.31 -2.47
CA TYR A 91 5.68 -6.03 -1.51
C TYR A 91 4.76 -6.49 -0.38
N VAL A 92 4.31 -7.74 -0.43
CA VAL A 92 3.32 -8.27 0.52
C VAL A 92 4.03 -9.04 1.64
N LEU A 93 3.71 -8.69 2.89
CA LEU A 93 4.25 -9.35 4.08
C LEU A 93 3.15 -9.53 5.13
N ASN A 94 3.27 -10.56 5.96
CA ASN A 94 2.38 -10.78 7.10
C ASN A 94 3.15 -10.54 8.40
N PRO A 95 2.97 -9.38 9.07
CA PRO A 95 3.73 -9.02 10.27
C PRO A 95 3.61 -10.03 11.42
N LYS A 96 2.50 -10.77 11.49
CA LYS A 96 2.23 -11.75 12.56
C LYS A 96 2.82 -13.12 12.31
N SER A 97 3.27 -13.40 11.08
CA SER A 97 3.87 -14.69 10.72
C SER A 97 5.35 -14.78 11.08
N VAL A 98 5.93 -13.69 11.59
CA VAL A 98 7.35 -13.56 11.93
C VAL A 98 7.51 -12.88 13.29
N THR A 99 8.68 -13.05 13.89
CA THR A 99 9.04 -12.32 15.12
C THR A 99 9.33 -10.84 14.85
N MET A 100 9.37 -10.00 15.89
CA MET A 100 9.75 -8.59 15.74
C MET A 100 11.17 -8.41 15.17
N GLY A 101 12.11 -9.27 15.58
CA GLY A 101 13.48 -9.28 15.03
C GLY A 101 13.51 -9.66 13.56
N GLU A 102 12.70 -10.63 13.13
CA GLU A 102 12.58 -10.98 11.72
C GLU A 102 11.81 -9.95 10.89
N LEU A 103 10.94 -9.15 11.50
CA LEU A 103 10.18 -8.09 10.84
C LEU A 103 11.02 -6.82 10.63
N TYR A 104 11.67 -6.32 11.68
CA TYR A 104 12.40 -5.05 11.67
C TYR A 104 13.91 -5.18 11.65
N GLY A 105 14.44 -6.32 12.06
CA GLY A 105 15.85 -6.60 12.19
C GLY A 105 16.27 -6.76 13.65
N GLU A 106 17.32 -7.54 13.84
CA GLU A 106 17.90 -7.84 15.15
C GLU A 106 19.40 -8.10 15.03
N VAL A 107 20.10 -8.01 16.16
CA VAL A 107 21.50 -8.41 16.24
C VAL A 107 21.56 -9.92 16.43
N ASN A 108 22.29 -10.61 15.57
CA ASN A 108 22.57 -12.03 15.74
C ASN A 108 23.49 -12.22 16.95
N ILE A 109 23.03 -12.93 17.98
CA ILE A 109 23.77 -13.12 19.23
C ILE A 109 25.07 -13.92 19.08
N LEU A 110 25.20 -14.73 18.02
CA LEU A 110 26.39 -15.55 17.78
C LEU A 110 27.46 -14.78 17.00
N THR A 111 27.06 -14.04 15.96
CA THR A 111 28.00 -13.29 15.10
C THR A 111 28.20 -11.85 15.53
N LEU A 112 27.31 -11.33 16.38
CA LEU A 112 27.21 -9.91 16.77
C LEU A 112 26.95 -8.96 15.59
N GLU A 113 26.50 -9.49 14.46
CA GLU A 113 26.17 -8.71 13.27
C GLU A 113 24.69 -8.38 13.20
N TRP A 114 24.36 -7.23 12.61
CA TRP A 114 22.99 -6.84 12.33
C TRP A 114 22.41 -7.67 11.19
N ARG A 115 21.21 -8.21 11.40
CA ARG A 115 20.41 -8.87 10.37
C ARG A 115 19.16 -8.03 10.11
N ASP A 116 18.97 -7.62 8.86
CA ASP A 116 17.76 -6.90 8.46
C ASP A 116 16.51 -7.77 8.49
N GLY A 117 15.41 -7.17 8.91
CA GLY A 117 14.09 -7.78 8.88
C GLY A 117 13.34 -7.56 7.55
N LEU A 118 12.25 -8.29 7.36
CA LEU A 118 11.43 -8.27 6.14
C LEU A 118 10.89 -6.88 5.77
N MET A 119 10.48 -6.08 6.75
CA MET A 119 9.99 -4.71 6.52
C MET A 119 11.12 -3.82 6.02
N ALA A 120 12.29 -3.87 6.68
CA ALA A 120 13.47 -3.10 6.27
C ALA A 120 13.90 -3.47 4.85
N LEU A 121 13.97 -4.77 4.55
CA LEU A 121 14.30 -5.27 3.20
C LEU A 121 13.29 -4.80 2.14
N SER A 122 11.98 -4.86 2.45
CA SER A 122 10.92 -4.45 1.51
C SER A 122 10.95 -2.94 1.24
N VAL A 123 11.07 -2.13 2.29
CA VAL A 123 11.19 -0.66 2.16
C VAL A 123 12.46 -0.30 1.39
N ARG A 124 13.59 -0.94 1.70
CA ARG A 124 14.86 -0.66 1.01
C ARG A 124 14.81 -1.05 -0.47
N ALA A 125 14.23 -2.21 -0.78
CA ALA A 125 14.01 -2.63 -2.16
C ALA A 125 13.13 -1.62 -2.92
N ALA A 126 12.03 -1.16 -2.30
CA ALA A 126 11.16 -0.14 -2.86
C ALA A 126 11.84 1.21 -3.06
N CYS A 127 12.69 1.65 -2.13
CA CYS A 127 13.46 2.90 -2.25
C CYS A 127 14.56 2.83 -3.31
N ASN A 128 15.17 1.66 -3.50
CA ASN A 128 16.23 1.46 -4.50
C ASN A 128 15.69 1.30 -5.93
N ASP A 129 14.37 1.10 -6.09
CA ASP A 129 13.72 1.05 -7.39
C ASP A 129 13.53 2.48 -7.95
N THR A 130 14.34 2.81 -8.96
CA THR A 130 14.37 4.12 -9.62
C THR A 130 13.27 4.34 -10.66
N SER A 131 12.37 3.38 -10.87
CA SER A 131 11.19 3.60 -11.72
C SER A 131 10.26 4.65 -11.11
N ASP A 132 9.40 5.24 -11.93
CA ASP A 132 8.33 6.14 -11.43
C ASP A 132 7.12 5.35 -10.88
N ASP A 133 7.11 4.03 -11.02
CA ASP A 133 6.03 3.14 -10.56
C ASP A 133 5.68 3.39 -9.09
N HIS A 134 4.44 3.18 -8.71
CA HIS A 134 4.08 3.08 -7.30
C HIS A 134 4.70 1.83 -6.67
N LYS A 135 5.11 1.92 -5.41
CA LYS A 135 5.59 0.78 -4.63
C LYS A 135 4.71 0.63 -3.40
N TRP A 136 3.85 -0.37 -3.38
CA TRP A 136 2.94 -0.62 -2.29
C TRP A 136 3.50 -1.70 -1.38
N ILE A 137 3.76 -1.33 -0.13
CA ILE A 137 4.20 -2.25 0.92
C ILE A 137 2.95 -2.66 1.68
N VAL A 138 2.49 -3.89 1.43
CA VAL A 138 1.23 -4.41 1.92
C VAL A 138 1.48 -5.28 3.15
N SER A 139 0.97 -4.84 4.30
CA SER A 139 0.92 -5.63 5.53
C SER A 139 -0.41 -6.38 5.59
N ASP A 140 -0.38 -7.67 5.27
CA ASP A 140 -1.53 -8.58 5.31
C ASP A 140 -1.60 -9.31 6.65
N GLY A 141 -2.38 -8.76 7.58
CA GLY A 141 -2.54 -9.32 8.91
C GLY A 141 -3.08 -8.30 9.90
N PRO A 142 -3.55 -8.75 11.08
CA PRO A 142 -4.07 -7.84 12.09
C PRO A 142 -2.98 -6.89 12.57
N VAL A 143 -3.37 -5.62 12.71
CA VAL A 143 -2.53 -4.59 13.32
C VAL A 143 -2.54 -4.79 14.83
N ASP A 144 -1.34 -4.83 15.43
CA ASP A 144 -1.18 -4.82 16.87
C ASP A 144 -0.22 -3.72 17.31
N ALA A 145 -0.37 -3.30 18.56
CA ALA A 145 0.34 -2.16 19.12
C ALA A 145 1.87 -2.33 19.09
N LEU A 146 2.39 -3.55 19.17
CA LEU A 146 3.82 -3.80 19.29
C LEU A 146 4.55 -3.51 17.97
N TRP A 147 4.02 -4.02 16.86
CA TRP A 147 4.70 -3.83 15.58
C TRP A 147 4.37 -2.49 14.93
N ILE A 148 3.16 -1.95 15.13
CA ILE A 148 2.76 -0.69 14.49
C ILE A 148 3.47 0.53 15.11
N GLU A 149 3.95 0.43 16.35
CA GLU A 149 4.70 1.52 17.01
C GLU A 149 5.91 1.96 16.20
N ASN A 150 6.65 1.00 15.63
CA ASN A 150 7.79 1.26 14.75
C ASN A 150 7.40 1.89 13.39
N MET A 151 6.10 1.96 13.07
CA MET A 151 5.57 2.59 11.84
C MET A 151 5.10 4.03 12.03
N ASN A 152 5.04 4.57 13.26
CA ASN A 152 4.51 5.92 13.48
C ASN A 152 5.24 6.99 12.67
N THR A 153 6.59 6.96 12.68
CA THR A 153 7.42 7.88 11.88
C THR A 153 7.39 7.60 10.38
N VAL A 154 6.94 6.40 9.98
CA VAL A 154 6.69 6.07 8.58
C VAL A 154 5.38 6.70 8.12
N LEU A 155 4.36 6.71 8.98
CA LEU A 155 3.00 7.16 8.64
C LEU A 155 2.77 8.67 8.83
N ASP A 156 3.64 9.36 9.55
CA ASP A 156 3.63 10.81 9.68
C ASP A 156 4.31 11.52 8.49
N ASP A 157 4.47 12.85 8.60
CA ASP A 157 5.09 13.68 7.56
C ASP A 157 6.60 13.43 7.38
N ASN A 158 7.27 12.78 8.33
CA ASN A 158 8.69 12.45 8.22
C ASN A 158 8.94 11.35 7.18
N LYS A 159 7.97 10.45 6.99
CA LYS A 159 8.03 9.32 6.04
C LYS A 159 9.34 8.55 6.17
N MET A 160 9.69 8.16 7.40
CA MET A 160 11.00 7.61 7.74
C MET A 160 10.87 6.35 8.58
N LEU A 161 11.44 5.25 8.09
CA LEU A 161 11.61 4.02 8.86
C LEU A 161 12.88 4.13 9.71
N CYS A 162 12.73 4.04 11.04
CA CYS A 162 13.84 4.04 11.98
C CYS A 162 14.04 2.64 12.54
N LEU A 163 15.25 2.09 12.38
CA LEU A 163 15.61 0.75 12.85
C LEU A 163 16.42 0.81 14.15
N ALA A 164 16.44 -0.29 14.90
CA ALA A 164 17.14 -0.37 16.19
C ALA A 164 18.66 -0.21 16.07
N ASN A 165 19.25 -0.49 14.90
CA ASN A 165 20.65 -0.20 14.59
C ASN A 165 20.93 1.29 14.28
N SER A 166 19.96 2.18 14.53
CA SER A 166 20.00 3.61 14.20
C SER A 166 19.98 3.95 12.70
N GLU A 167 19.78 2.96 11.81
CA GLU A 167 19.54 3.22 10.39
C GLU A 167 18.20 3.95 10.22
N ARG A 168 18.19 4.90 9.29
CA ARG A 168 17.02 5.71 8.95
C ARG A 168 16.80 5.66 7.45
N ILE A 169 15.73 5.01 7.03
CA ILE A 169 15.36 4.87 5.62
C ILE A 169 14.21 5.82 5.31
N LYS A 170 14.48 6.87 4.53
CA LYS A 170 13.44 7.82 4.10
C LYS A 170 12.70 7.26 2.90
N LEU A 171 11.38 7.19 2.99
CA LEU A 171 10.52 6.74 1.90
C LEU A 171 10.49 7.77 0.78
N THR A 172 10.44 7.29 -0.46
CA THR A 172 10.21 8.14 -1.64
C THR A 172 8.70 8.41 -1.80
N PRO A 173 8.30 9.48 -2.51
CA PRO A 173 6.88 9.80 -2.70
C PRO A 173 6.05 8.72 -3.40
N SER A 174 6.68 7.81 -4.14
CA SER A 174 6.03 6.69 -4.82
C SER A 174 5.70 5.51 -3.90
N ILE A 175 6.16 5.52 -2.64
CA ILE A 175 5.93 4.43 -1.69
C ILE A 175 4.63 4.66 -0.93
N HIS A 176 3.77 3.65 -0.92
CA HIS A 176 2.56 3.61 -0.10
C HIS A 176 2.59 2.41 0.85
N MET A 177 2.20 2.64 2.11
CA MET A 177 1.98 1.62 3.12
C MET A 177 0.49 1.23 3.10
N VAL A 178 0.19 -0.04 2.84
CA VAL A 178 -1.18 -0.57 2.77
C VAL A 178 -1.36 -1.59 3.88
N PHE A 179 -2.39 -1.42 4.71
CA PHE A 179 -2.69 -2.33 5.81
C PHE A 179 -4.01 -3.04 5.55
N GLU A 180 -3.99 -4.36 5.42
CA GLU A 180 -5.22 -5.17 5.40
C GLU A 180 -5.62 -5.53 6.82
N VAL A 181 -6.71 -4.94 7.30
CA VAL A 181 -7.14 -5.05 8.70
C VAL A 181 -8.52 -5.71 8.78
N ARG A 182 -8.69 -6.60 9.75
CA ARG A 182 -9.99 -7.20 10.05
C ARG A 182 -10.83 -6.23 10.87
N GLU A 183 -12.11 -6.10 10.52
CA GLU A 183 -13.08 -5.37 11.34
C GLU A 183 -13.11 -5.97 12.76
N GLY A 184 -12.76 -5.16 13.77
CA GLY A 184 -12.69 -5.56 15.19
C GLY A 184 -11.29 -5.61 15.80
N SER A 185 -10.20 -5.38 15.06
CA SER A 185 -8.89 -5.13 15.67
C SER A 185 -8.73 -3.65 16.00
N GLY A 186 -8.99 -3.29 17.26
CA GLY A 186 -8.39 -2.15 17.98
C GLY A 186 -8.40 -0.76 17.32
N VAL A 187 -9.12 0.16 17.96
CA VAL A 187 -9.08 1.61 17.73
C VAL A 187 -7.62 2.10 17.62
N ILE A 188 -7.26 2.69 16.48
CA ILE A 188 -6.14 3.63 16.40
C ILE A 188 -6.80 5.00 16.29
N GLY A 189 -6.86 5.68 17.43
CA GLY A 189 -7.34 7.06 17.55
C GLY A 189 -6.22 8.06 17.39
#